data_AF-A0A2A9P0K9-F1
#
_entry.id   AF-A0A2A9P0K9-F1
#
_cell.length_a   1.000
_cell.length_b   1.000
_cell.length_c   1.000
_cell.angle_alpha   90.00
_cell.angle_beta   90.00
_cell.angle_gamma   90.00
#
_symmetry.space_group_name_H-M   'P 1'
#
loop_
_entity.id
_entity.type
_entity.pdbx_description
1 polymer ?
#
loop_
_entity_poly.entity_id
_entity_poly.type
_entity_poly.pdbx_seq_one_letter_code
_entity_poly.pdbx_strand_id
1 'polypeptide(L)'
;MAILDDTDDDLTRVWSLIQELSKQLNQNRNLSVSLVTQTGDVKNQAIHAQTGFVLRRFNTDKTQEEYNAELERMNGAIIAENQGLQHDNKQLGGLIKEFEQTLESIMSTFRNRARDVQERELSLIREYETKLLALEDQNSGDELRLSTASSSSITRIAHLLRQLLRAQGGEEVKSVEELEGRGWVGWTDYGLEREIELGRLERENELLRSLMGLSKFGKQ
;
A
#
# COMPACT_ATOMS: atom_id res chain seq x y z
N MET A 1 -4.46 -15.98 93.17
CA MET A 1 -5.16 -14.96 92.36
C MET A 1 -4.44 -13.59 92.37
N ALA A 2 -3.36 -13.38 93.12
CA ALA A 2 -2.59 -12.12 93.11
C ALA A 2 -1.45 -12.07 92.06
N ILE A 3 -1.02 -13.21 91.51
CA ILE A 3 0.11 -13.28 90.56
C ILE A 3 -0.35 -13.01 89.10
N LEU A 4 -1.65 -13.17 88.81
CA LEU A 4 -2.22 -12.88 87.49
C LEU A 4 -2.56 -11.39 87.29
N ASP A 5 -2.86 -10.68 88.38
CA ASP A 5 -3.15 -9.23 88.36
C ASP A 5 -1.86 -8.41 88.10
N ASP A 6 -0.74 -8.81 88.71
CA ASP A 6 0.56 -8.15 88.58
C ASP A 6 1.12 -8.24 87.14
N THR A 7 0.88 -9.37 86.46
CA THR A 7 1.26 -9.54 85.05
C THR A 7 0.41 -8.72 84.08
N ASP A 8 -0.86 -8.45 84.42
CA ASP A 8 -1.74 -7.60 83.61
C ASP A 8 -1.39 -6.12 83.79
N ASP A 9 -1.00 -5.70 85.01
CA ASP A 9 -0.49 -4.35 85.27
C ASP A 9 0.86 -4.08 84.57
N ASP A 10 1.78 -5.04 84.56
CA ASP A 10 3.02 -4.91 83.80
C ASP A 10 2.78 -4.90 82.28
N LEU A 11 1.85 -5.72 81.80
CA LEU A 11 1.48 -5.74 80.38
C LEU A 11 0.83 -4.42 79.94
N THR A 12 -0.05 -3.84 80.76
CA THR A 12 -0.65 -2.52 80.48
C THR A 12 0.40 -1.40 80.51
N ARG A 13 1.39 -1.47 81.40
CA ARG A 13 2.52 -0.52 81.45
C ARG A 13 3.43 -0.63 80.22
N VAL A 14 3.74 -1.84 79.76
CA VAL A 14 4.51 -2.07 78.53
C VAL A 14 3.73 -1.57 77.31
N TRP A 15 2.42 -1.81 77.24
CA TRP A 15 1.56 -1.26 76.19
C TRP A 15 1.55 0.28 76.17
N SER A 16 1.47 0.91 77.35
CA SER A 16 1.55 2.37 77.48
C SER A 16 2.91 2.92 77.00
N LEU A 17 4.01 2.26 77.38
CA LEU A 17 5.36 2.60 76.91
C LEU A 17 5.52 2.44 75.40
N ILE A 18 4.97 1.37 74.82
CA ILE A 18 4.97 1.15 73.36
C ILE A 18 4.18 2.25 72.65
N GLN A 19 3.02 2.65 73.19
CA GLN A 19 2.23 3.75 72.63
C GLN A 19 2.98 5.08 72.71
N GLU A 20 3.64 5.38 73.82
CA GLU A 20 4.42 6.61 73.98
C GLU A 20 5.67 6.61 73.07
N LEU A 21 6.39 5.50 72.97
CA LEU A 21 7.50 5.35 72.02
C LEU A 21 7.04 5.48 70.57
N SER A 22 5.89 4.91 70.21
CA SER A 22 5.30 5.04 68.88
C SER A 22 4.93 6.49 68.57
N LYS A 23 4.36 7.21 69.55
CA LYS A 23 4.05 8.63 69.44
C LYS A 23 5.33 9.47 69.25
N GLN A 24 6.36 9.22 70.03
CA GLN A 24 7.66 9.91 69.92
C GLN A 24 8.35 9.60 68.59
N LEU A 25 8.29 8.36 68.11
CA LEU A 25 8.80 7.97 66.80
C LEU A 25 8.11 8.74 65.69
N ASN A 26 6.78 8.88 65.76
CA ASN A 26 6.01 9.62 64.76
C ASN A 26 6.33 11.13 64.78
N GLN A 27 6.49 11.71 65.98
CA GLN A 27 6.93 13.10 66.14
C GLN A 27 8.34 13.33 65.55
N ASN A 28 9.29 12.46 65.85
CA ASN A 28 10.65 12.54 65.31
C ASN A 28 10.68 12.39 63.79
N ARG A 29 9.83 11.51 63.23
CA ARG A 29 9.68 11.37 61.78
C ARG A 29 9.16 12.67 61.15
N ASN A 30 8.14 13.29 61.74
CA ASN A 30 7.57 14.55 61.25
C ASN A 30 8.58 15.71 61.33
N LEU A 31 9.34 15.81 62.43
CA LEU A 31 10.42 16.79 62.59
C LEU A 31 11.53 16.59 61.54
N SER A 32 11.91 15.33 61.28
CA SER A 32 12.93 15.02 60.28
C SER A 32 12.49 15.42 58.87
N VAL A 33 11.23 15.14 58.51
CA VAL A 33 10.67 15.57 57.22
C VAL A 33 10.66 17.10 57.11
N SER A 34 10.24 17.79 58.18
CA SER A 34 10.24 19.26 58.23
C SER A 34 11.64 19.88 58.06
N LEU A 35 12.65 19.30 58.72
CA LEU A 35 14.04 19.74 58.58
C LEU A 35 14.60 19.50 57.19
N VAL A 36 14.25 18.37 56.56
CA VAL A 36 14.64 18.08 55.18
C VAL A 36 14.01 19.09 54.22
N THR A 37 12.72 19.43 54.40
CA THR A 37 12.07 20.45 53.58
C THR A 37 12.71 21.83 53.77
N GLN A 38 12.96 22.25 55.02
CA GLN A 38 13.59 23.54 55.30
C GLN A 38 15.03 23.61 54.74
N THR A 39 15.77 22.50 54.80
CA THR A 39 17.11 22.42 54.20
C THR A 39 17.05 22.51 52.67
N GLY A 40 16.04 21.91 52.05
CA GLY A 40 15.76 22.05 50.61
C GLY A 40 15.49 23.50 50.22
N ASP A 41 14.67 24.20 50.99
CA ASP A 41 14.36 25.61 50.74
C ASP A 41 15.60 26.50 50.90
N VAL A 42 16.39 26.30 51.94
CA VAL A 42 17.66 27.02 52.15
C VAL A 42 18.66 26.73 51.02
N LYS A 43 18.75 25.48 50.55
CA LYS A 43 19.60 25.10 49.42
C LYS A 43 19.16 25.80 48.13
N ASN A 44 17.86 25.83 47.85
CA ASN A 44 17.32 26.54 46.71
C ASN A 44 17.60 28.05 46.80
N GLN A 45 17.40 28.65 47.98
CA GLN A 45 17.76 30.05 48.23
C GLN A 45 19.25 30.33 48.01
N ALA A 46 20.15 29.44 48.43
CA ALA A 46 21.59 29.57 48.20
C ALA A 46 21.97 29.47 46.72
N ILE A 47 21.34 28.56 45.96
CA ILE A 47 21.54 28.45 44.50
C ILE A 47 21.05 29.73 43.80
N HIS A 48 19.92 30.28 44.23
CA HIS A 48 19.42 31.55 43.71
C HIS A 48 20.31 32.74 44.09
N ALA A 49 20.89 32.75 45.29
CA ALA A 49 21.88 33.75 45.71
C ALA A 49 23.18 33.68 44.89
N GLN A 50 23.53 32.51 44.34
CA GLN A 50 24.69 32.35 43.44
C GLN A 50 24.39 32.71 41.98
N THR A 51 23.13 32.86 41.58
CA THR A 51 22.73 32.96 40.15
C THR A 51 22.00 34.24 39.75
N GLY A 52 21.64 35.13 40.67
CA GLY A 52 20.91 36.35 40.32
C GLY A 52 21.28 37.56 41.15
N PHE A 53 21.98 38.51 40.53
CA PHE A 53 22.13 39.91 40.96
C PHE A 53 22.53 40.14 42.43
N VAL A 54 23.80 40.45 42.64
CA VAL A 54 24.23 41.18 43.83
C VAL A 54 23.66 42.60 43.74
N LEU A 55 23.43 43.23 44.91
CA LEU A 55 23.18 44.66 45.19
C LEU A 55 21.70 45.04 45.31
N ARG A 56 21.25 45.49 46.48
CA ARG A 56 21.63 46.83 46.99
C ARG A 56 21.76 46.94 48.51
N ARG A 57 21.72 45.84 49.27
CA ARG A 57 21.53 45.96 50.73
C ARG A 57 22.60 45.36 51.64
N PHE A 58 23.56 44.58 51.13
CA PHE A 58 24.43 43.78 51.99
C PHE A 58 25.95 43.96 51.81
N ASN A 59 26.42 44.82 50.91
CA ASN A 59 27.86 45.00 50.71
C ASN A 59 28.33 46.28 51.41
N THR A 60 28.37 46.28 52.73
CA THR A 60 29.07 47.31 53.54
C THR A 60 30.56 47.00 53.72
N ASP A 61 30.98 45.79 53.34
CA ASP A 61 32.28 45.23 53.76
C ASP A 61 33.34 45.30 52.65
N LYS A 62 32.93 45.70 51.44
CA LYS A 62 33.78 45.72 50.24
C LYS A 62 33.91 47.14 49.72
N THR A 63 35.12 47.52 49.30
CA THR A 63 35.31 48.87 48.77
C THR A 63 34.57 49.01 47.43
N GLN A 64 34.09 50.22 47.14
CA GLN A 64 33.34 50.49 45.91
C GLN A 64 34.15 50.12 44.65
N GLU A 65 35.48 50.27 44.72
CA GLU A 65 36.41 49.95 43.64
C GLU A 65 36.49 48.44 43.36
N GLU A 66 36.65 47.62 44.40
CA GLU A 66 36.67 46.16 44.25
C GLU A 66 35.34 45.61 43.70
N TYR A 67 34.23 46.20 44.14
CA TYR A 67 32.91 45.84 43.65
C TYR A 67 32.74 46.20 42.16
N ASN A 68 33.14 47.41 41.74
CA ASN A 68 33.08 47.80 40.33
C ASN A 68 34.00 46.94 39.45
N ALA A 69 35.20 46.61 39.92
CA ALA A 69 36.13 45.73 39.21
C ALA A 69 35.55 44.33 38.98
N GLU A 70 34.84 43.79 39.97
CA GLU A 70 34.23 42.46 39.86
C GLU A 70 32.97 42.46 38.99
N LEU A 71 32.20 43.56 39.00
CA LEU A 71 31.10 43.79 38.07
C LEU A 71 31.61 43.89 36.62
N GLU A 72 32.68 44.64 36.38
CA GLU A 72 33.32 44.75 35.06
C GLU A 72 33.84 43.40 34.58
N ARG A 73 34.48 42.63 35.46
CA ARG A 73 34.94 41.26 35.14
C ARG A 73 33.77 40.35 34.78
N MET A 74 32.69 40.36 35.56
CA MET A 74 31.50 39.55 35.29
C MET A 74 30.83 39.96 33.97
N ASN A 75 30.61 41.26 33.76
CA ASN A 75 30.05 41.76 32.51
C ASN A 75 30.94 41.40 31.31
N GLY A 76 32.26 41.49 31.45
CA GLY A 76 33.22 41.05 30.43
C GLY A 76 33.08 39.56 30.11
N ALA A 77 32.95 38.71 31.12
CA ALA A 77 32.74 37.27 30.94
C ALA A 77 31.41 36.97 30.24
N ILE A 78 30.31 37.63 30.63
CA ILE A 78 28.98 37.47 30.01
C ILE A 78 29.00 37.93 28.54
N ILE A 79 29.70 39.01 28.23
CA ILE A 79 29.85 39.49 26.84
C ILE A 79 30.63 38.47 26.01
N ALA A 80 31.74 37.93 26.55
CA ALA A 80 32.54 36.92 25.87
C ALA A 80 31.74 35.64 25.60
N GLU A 81 30.97 35.16 26.59
CA GLU A 81 30.09 34.00 26.41
C GLU A 81 29.00 34.25 25.37
N ASN A 82 28.35 35.42 25.42
CA ASN A 82 27.37 35.80 24.40
C ASN A 82 27.97 35.88 22.99
N GLN A 83 29.19 36.38 22.85
CA GLN A 83 29.89 36.39 21.56
C GLN A 83 30.19 34.97 21.08
N GLY A 84 30.58 34.06 21.98
CA GLY A 84 30.76 32.63 21.68
C GLY A 84 29.47 31.98 21.19
N LEU A 85 28.37 32.16 21.94
CA LEU A 85 27.06 31.64 21.56
C LEU A 85 26.57 32.20 20.22
N GLN A 86 26.80 33.48 19.95
CA GLN A 86 26.46 34.09 18.66
C GLN A 86 27.27 33.50 17.51
N HIS A 87 28.56 33.26 17.72
CA HIS A 87 29.42 32.62 16.73
C HIS A 87 28.96 31.18 16.45
N ASP A 88 28.69 30.39 17.49
CA ASP A 88 28.25 29.00 17.35
C ASP A 88 26.89 28.92 16.68
N ASN A 89 25.95 29.79 17.04
CA ASN A 89 24.65 29.89 16.35
C ASN A 89 24.81 30.22 14.86
N LYS A 90 25.76 31.09 14.51
CA LYS A 90 26.05 31.40 13.10
C LYS A 90 26.62 30.20 12.36
N GLN A 91 27.51 29.44 12.99
CA GLN A 91 28.08 28.22 12.40
C GLN A 91 27.01 27.14 12.22
N LEU A 92 26.18 26.88 13.24
CA LEU A 92 25.06 25.93 13.16
C LEU A 92 24.06 26.35 12.08
N GLY A 93 23.73 27.65 11.99
CA GLY A 93 22.87 28.18 10.94
C GLY A 93 23.47 28.02 9.53
N GLY A 94 24.80 28.09 9.39
CA GLY A 94 25.50 27.78 8.14
C GLY A 94 25.38 26.31 7.78
N LEU A 95 25.67 25.42 8.74
CA LEU A 95 25.61 23.97 8.54
C LEU A 95 24.21 23.49 8.13
N ILE A 96 23.15 24.05 8.73
CA ILE A 96 21.76 23.74 8.36
C ILE A 96 21.51 24.08 6.89
N LYS A 97 21.96 25.26 6.42
CA LYS A 97 21.78 25.67 5.03
C LYS A 97 22.52 24.75 4.05
N GLU A 98 23.72 24.30 4.42
CA GLU A 98 24.47 23.33 3.61
C GLU A 98 23.74 21.98 3.53
N PHE A 99 23.17 21.50 4.64
CA PHE A 99 22.33 20.29 4.62
C PHE A 99 21.07 20.46 3.78
N GLU A 100 20.38 21.59 3.89
CA GLU A 100 19.21 21.89 3.07
C GLU A 100 19.57 21.91 1.58
N GLN A 101 20.66 22.59 1.21
CA GLN A 101 21.10 22.70 -0.18
C GLN A 101 21.55 21.36 -0.75
N THR A 102 22.27 20.55 0.02
CA THR A 102 22.70 19.21 -0.42
C THR A 102 21.51 18.28 -0.57
N LEU A 103 20.53 18.32 0.35
CA LEU A 103 19.29 17.57 0.22
C LEU A 103 18.50 17.98 -1.02
N GLU A 104 18.37 19.27 -1.29
CA GLU A 104 17.66 19.76 -2.47
C GLU A 104 18.33 19.29 -3.76
N SER A 105 19.66 19.31 -3.82
CA SER A 105 20.42 18.78 -4.94
C SER A 105 20.20 17.28 -5.15
N ILE A 106 20.34 16.48 -4.08
CA ILE A 106 20.13 15.03 -4.14
C ILE A 106 18.69 14.70 -4.54
N MET A 107 17.70 15.38 -3.94
CA MET A 107 16.29 15.14 -4.27
C MET A 107 15.95 15.54 -5.71
N SER A 108 16.54 16.62 -6.23
CA SER A 108 16.40 17.01 -7.62
C SER A 108 16.96 15.93 -8.57
N THR A 109 18.18 15.46 -8.32
CA THR A 109 18.80 14.40 -9.14
C THR A 109 18.02 13.08 -9.05
N PHE A 110 17.54 12.71 -7.86
CA PHE A 110 16.73 11.52 -7.67
C PHE A 110 15.39 11.61 -8.43
N ARG A 111 14.68 12.73 -8.32
CA ARG A 111 13.42 12.94 -9.06
C ARG A 111 13.61 12.88 -10.56
N ASN A 112 14.66 13.51 -11.09
CA ASN A 112 14.97 13.47 -12.52
C ASN A 112 15.31 12.04 -12.96
N ARG A 113 16.15 11.33 -12.20
CA ARG A 113 16.51 9.95 -12.53
C ARG A 113 15.32 9.00 -12.46
N ALA A 114 14.47 9.15 -11.44
CA ALA A 114 13.25 8.36 -11.31
C ALA A 114 12.29 8.59 -12.49
N ARG A 115 12.13 9.86 -12.91
CA ARG A 115 11.36 10.21 -14.11
C ARG A 115 11.94 9.55 -15.37
N ASP A 116 13.25 9.66 -15.59
CA ASP A 116 13.91 9.04 -16.75
C ASP A 116 13.71 7.52 -16.80
N VAL A 117 13.80 6.85 -15.64
CA VAL A 117 13.58 5.40 -15.54
C VAL A 117 12.13 5.07 -15.87
N GLN A 118 11.17 5.78 -15.29
CA GLN A 118 9.74 5.57 -15.57
C GLN A 118 9.41 5.78 -17.05
N GLU A 119 9.98 6.81 -17.67
CA GLU A 119 9.77 7.09 -19.09
C GLU A 119 10.34 5.98 -19.99
N ARG A 120 11.52 5.46 -19.65
CA ARG A 120 12.11 4.31 -20.36
C ARG A 120 11.29 3.04 -20.18
N GLU A 121 10.86 2.73 -18.96
CA GLU A 121 10.04 1.55 -18.68
C GLU A 121 8.71 1.61 -19.42
N LEU A 122 8.03 2.76 -19.40
CA LEU A 122 6.78 2.96 -20.15
C LEU A 122 7.00 2.83 -21.67
N SER A 123 8.09 3.37 -22.20
CA SER A 123 8.43 3.22 -23.62
C SER A 123 8.63 1.75 -23.98
N LEU A 124 9.34 1.00 -23.13
CA LEU A 124 9.63 -0.42 -23.36
C LEU A 124 8.33 -1.25 -23.30
N ILE A 125 7.46 -0.97 -22.32
CA ILE A 125 6.14 -1.62 -22.21
C ILE A 125 5.33 -1.38 -23.49
N ARG A 126 5.23 -0.13 -23.97
CA ARG A 126 4.50 0.19 -25.20
C ARG A 126 5.07 -0.53 -26.42
N GLU A 127 6.39 -0.62 -26.53
CA GLU A 127 7.03 -1.34 -27.62
C GLU A 127 6.69 -2.84 -27.59
N TYR A 128 6.81 -3.48 -26.42
CA TYR A 128 6.47 -4.90 -26.29
C TYR A 128 4.98 -5.17 -26.47
N GLU A 129 4.11 -4.30 -25.96
CA GLU A 129 2.67 -4.37 -26.18
C GLU A 129 2.34 -4.31 -27.68
N THR A 130 2.95 -3.37 -28.41
CA THR A 130 2.77 -3.26 -29.86
C THR A 130 3.20 -4.52 -30.60
N LYS A 131 4.37 -5.09 -30.24
CA LYS A 131 4.85 -6.34 -30.83
C LYS A 131 3.96 -7.53 -30.51
N LEU A 132 3.46 -7.60 -29.28
CA LEU A 132 2.61 -8.69 -28.82
C LEU A 132 1.25 -8.67 -29.55
N LEU A 133 0.65 -7.48 -29.69
CA LEU A 133 -0.57 -7.29 -30.49
C LEU A 133 -0.36 -7.67 -31.96
N ALA A 134 0.76 -7.25 -32.57
CA ALA A 134 1.06 -7.61 -33.96
C ALA A 134 1.22 -9.13 -34.17
N LEU A 135 1.82 -9.83 -33.20
CA LEU A 135 1.96 -11.28 -33.23
C LEU A 135 0.60 -11.97 -33.03
N GLU A 136 -0.25 -11.46 -32.16
CA GLU A 136 -1.60 -11.98 -31.93
C GLU A 136 -2.50 -11.81 -33.17
N ASP A 137 -2.44 -10.64 -33.81
CA ASP A 137 -3.13 -10.38 -35.08
C ASP A 137 -2.64 -11.33 -36.19
N GLN A 138 -1.33 -11.57 -36.27
CA GLN A 138 -0.78 -12.50 -37.25
C GLN A 138 -1.23 -13.93 -36.96
N ASN A 139 -1.15 -14.40 -35.71
CA ASN A 139 -1.52 -15.76 -35.35
C ASN A 139 -3.02 -16.01 -35.56
N SER A 140 -3.88 -15.08 -35.14
CA SER A 140 -5.33 -15.18 -35.38
C SER A 140 -5.67 -15.17 -36.88
N GLY A 141 -4.96 -14.36 -37.67
CA GLY A 141 -5.05 -14.36 -39.13
C GLY A 141 -4.65 -15.71 -39.74
N ASP A 142 -3.54 -16.29 -39.30
CA ASP A 142 -3.05 -17.58 -39.79
C ASP A 142 -3.99 -18.73 -39.38
N GLU A 143 -4.50 -18.75 -38.16
CA GLU A 143 -5.50 -19.71 -37.69
C GLU A 143 -6.79 -19.63 -38.53
N LEU A 144 -7.30 -18.42 -38.80
CA LEU A 144 -8.48 -18.23 -39.62
C LEU A 144 -8.24 -18.72 -41.06
N ARG A 145 -7.07 -18.46 -41.63
CA ARG A 145 -6.69 -18.94 -42.97
C ARG A 145 -6.60 -20.45 -43.04
N LEU A 146 -6.00 -21.10 -42.03
CA LEU A 146 -5.93 -22.55 -41.93
C LEU A 146 -7.32 -23.17 -41.78
N SER A 147 -8.17 -22.62 -40.92
CA SER A 147 -9.55 -23.07 -40.73
C SER A 147 -10.38 -22.92 -42.01
N THR A 148 -10.24 -21.80 -42.72
CA THR A 148 -10.91 -21.54 -44.00
C THR A 148 -10.42 -22.49 -45.08
N ALA A 149 -9.11 -22.72 -45.18
CA ALA A 149 -8.51 -23.66 -46.13
C ALA A 149 -8.99 -25.09 -45.85
N SER A 150 -8.96 -25.53 -44.60
CA SER A 150 -9.46 -26.84 -44.16
C SER A 150 -10.94 -27.00 -44.52
N SER A 151 -11.78 -26.01 -44.18
CA SER A 151 -13.20 -26.01 -44.51
C SER A 151 -13.47 -26.07 -46.02
N SER A 152 -12.69 -25.34 -46.83
CA SER A 152 -12.81 -25.40 -48.29
C SER A 152 -12.43 -26.77 -48.84
N SER A 153 -11.37 -27.40 -48.30
CA SER A 153 -10.92 -28.73 -48.70
C SER A 153 -11.94 -29.81 -48.33
N ILE A 154 -12.52 -29.75 -47.13
CA ILE A 154 -13.58 -30.66 -46.68
C ILE A 154 -14.81 -30.51 -47.57
N THR A 155 -15.20 -29.27 -47.89
CA THR A 155 -16.32 -29.00 -48.79
C THR A 155 -16.06 -29.60 -50.16
N ARG A 156 -14.84 -29.45 -50.69
CA ARG A 156 -14.43 -30.04 -51.97
C ARG A 156 -14.49 -31.56 -51.94
N ILE A 157 -13.98 -32.20 -50.89
CA ILE A 157 -14.03 -33.66 -50.73
C ILE A 157 -15.48 -34.14 -50.59
N ALA A 158 -16.29 -33.51 -49.75
CA ALA A 158 -17.70 -33.84 -49.58
C ALA A 158 -18.49 -33.68 -50.87
N HIS A 159 -18.12 -32.72 -51.72
CA HIS A 159 -18.71 -32.56 -53.04
C HIS A 159 -18.31 -33.70 -53.98
N LEU A 160 -17.01 -33.99 -54.10
CA LEU A 160 -16.51 -35.10 -54.92
C LEU A 160 -17.10 -36.45 -54.49
N LEU A 161 -17.23 -36.69 -53.18
CA LEU A 161 -17.84 -37.91 -52.65
C LEU A 161 -19.32 -38.01 -53.04
N ARG A 162 -20.07 -36.91 -52.95
CA ARG A 162 -21.47 -36.86 -53.43
C ARG A 162 -21.57 -37.10 -54.93
N GLN A 163 -20.64 -36.58 -55.74
CA GLN A 163 -20.59 -36.86 -57.18
C GLN A 163 -20.28 -38.33 -57.47
N LEU A 164 -19.31 -38.93 -56.77
CA LEU A 164 -18.97 -40.34 -56.93
C LEU A 164 -20.14 -41.26 -56.55
N LEU A 165 -20.84 -40.98 -55.46
CA LEU A 165 -22.04 -41.73 -55.06
C LEU A 165 -23.15 -41.66 -56.12
N ARG A 166 -23.34 -40.48 -56.75
CA ARG A 166 -24.30 -40.30 -57.86
C ARG A 166 -23.88 -41.06 -59.10
N ALA A 167 -22.59 -41.01 -59.47
CA ALA A 167 -22.02 -41.77 -60.58
C ALA A 167 -22.21 -43.28 -60.39
N GLN A 168 -21.94 -43.78 -59.17
CA GLN A 168 -22.14 -45.18 -58.81
C GLN A 168 -23.62 -45.59 -58.87
N GLY A 169 -24.53 -44.66 -58.57
CA GLY A 169 -25.97 -44.83 -58.70
C GLY A 169 -26.51 -44.77 -60.14
N GLY A 170 -25.66 -44.50 -61.14
CA GLY A 170 -26.04 -44.40 -62.55
C GLY A 170 -26.60 -43.04 -62.98
N GLU A 171 -26.48 -41.99 -62.15
CA GLU A 171 -26.84 -40.62 -62.53
C GLU A 171 -25.71 -39.93 -63.33
N GLU A 172 -26.07 -39.10 -64.33
CA GLU A 172 -25.09 -38.26 -65.04
C GLU A 172 -24.43 -37.24 -64.09
N VAL A 173 -23.10 -37.26 -64.05
CA VAL A 173 -22.29 -36.33 -63.25
C VAL A 173 -22.02 -35.07 -64.06
N LYS A 174 -22.42 -33.91 -63.54
CA LYS A 174 -22.09 -32.60 -64.16
C LYS A 174 -20.58 -32.38 -64.17
N SER A 175 -20.04 -31.93 -65.30
CA SER A 175 -18.60 -31.70 -65.48
C SER A 175 -18.08 -30.57 -64.58
N VAL A 176 -16.84 -30.71 -64.11
CA VAL A 176 -16.16 -29.75 -63.22
C VAL A 176 -16.11 -28.34 -63.83
N GLU A 177 -16.11 -28.21 -65.15
CA GLU A 177 -16.10 -26.93 -65.87
C GLU A 177 -17.44 -26.16 -65.78
N GLU A 178 -18.58 -26.85 -65.64
CA GLU A 178 -19.88 -26.19 -65.35
C GLU A 178 -19.98 -25.71 -63.90
N LEU A 179 -19.15 -26.26 -63.00
CA LEU A 179 -19.13 -26.01 -61.57
C LEU A 179 -18.22 -24.84 -61.17
N GLU A 180 -17.08 -24.67 -61.86
CA GLU A 180 -16.09 -23.62 -61.56
C GLU A 180 -16.62 -22.19 -61.81
N GLY A 181 -17.55 -22.01 -62.76
CA GLY A 181 -18.12 -20.69 -63.10
C GLY A 181 -19.03 -20.05 -62.03
N ARG A 182 -19.40 -20.78 -60.97
CA ARG A 182 -20.32 -20.31 -59.91
C ARG A 182 -19.70 -20.24 -58.51
N GLY A 183 -18.40 -20.55 -58.37
CA GLY A 183 -17.70 -20.55 -57.09
C GLY A 183 -18.22 -21.62 -56.13
N TRP A 184 -17.33 -22.41 -55.54
CA TRP A 184 -17.68 -23.54 -54.67
C TRP A 184 -18.59 -23.17 -53.48
N VAL A 185 -18.55 -21.91 -53.04
CA VAL A 185 -19.37 -21.32 -51.97
C VAL A 185 -20.84 -21.13 -52.39
N GLY A 186 -21.11 -20.82 -53.66
CA GLY A 186 -22.49 -20.63 -54.15
C GLY A 186 -23.28 -21.93 -54.29
N TRP A 187 -22.58 -23.06 -54.46
CA TRP A 187 -23.22 -24.38 -54.59
C TRP A 187 -23.59 -25.01 -53.26
N THR A 188 -22.83 -24.71 -52.18
CA THR A 188 -23.20 -25.12 -50.83
C THR A 188 -24.45 -24.41 -50.35
N ASP A 189 -24.57 -23.12 -50.69
CA ASP A 189 -25.75 -22.31 -50.37
C ASP A 189 -26.99 -22.81 -51.13
N TYR A 190 -26.84 -23.04 -52.44
CA TYR A 190 -27.89 -23.65 -53.27
C TYR A 190 -28.26 -25.08 -52.83
N GLY A 191 -27.28 -25.85 -52.32
CA GLY A 191 -27.51 -27.20 -51.80
C GLY A 191 -28.30 -27.20 -50.48
N LEU A 192 -27.95 -26.31 -49.56
CA LEU A 192 -28.66 -26.10 -48.29
C LEU A 192 -30.07 -25.55 -48.54
N GLU A 193 -30.21 -24.53 -49.39
CA GLU A 193 -31.52 -23.99 -49.78
C GLU A 193 -32.40 -25.06 -50.43
N ARG A 194 -31.84 -25.91 -51.29
CA ARG A 194 -32.57 -27.02 -51.90
C ARG A 194 -33.00 -28.07 -50.88
N GLU A 195 -32.19 -28.41 -49.89
CA GLU A 195 -32.57 -29.35 -48.82
C GLU A 195 -33.65 -28.76 -47.89
N ILE A 196 -33.55 -27.46 -47.57
CA ILE A 196 -34.59 -26.73 -46.82
C ILE A 196 -35.91 -26.72 -47.60
N GLU A 197 -35.86 -26.41 -48.90
CA GLU A 197 -37.05 -26.36 -49.76
C GLU A 197 -37.65 -27.75 -49.95
N LEU A 198 -36.84 -28.80 -50.13
CA LEU A 198 -37.32 -30.19 -50.19
C LEU A 198 -38.01 -30.60 -48.89
N GLY A 199 -37.42 -30.32 -47.72
CA GLY A 199 -38.03 -30.61 -46.43
C GLY A 199 -39.31 -29.81 -46.16
N ARG A 200 -39.50 -28.65 -46.80
CA ARG A 200 -40.78 -27.92 -46.80
C ARG A 200 -41.80 -28.62 -47.69
N LEU A 201 -41.41 -28.96 -48.91
CA LEU A 201 -42.27 -29.60 -49.92
C LEU A 201 -42.70 -31.02 -49.52
N GLU A 202 -41.88 -31.75 -48.78
CA GLU A 202 -42.22 -33.06 -48.22
C GLU A 202 -43.33 -32.94 -47.16
N ARG A 203 -43.19 -31.99 -46.23
CA ARG A 203 -44.24 -31.68 -45.24
C ARG A 203 -45.53 -31.20 -45.92
N GLU A 204 -45.43 -30.35 -46.92
CA GLU A 204 -46.58 -29.89 -47.69
C GLU A 204 -47.26 -31.06 -48.43
N ASN A 205 -46.50 -31.97 -49.02
CA ASN A 205 -47.02 -33.18 -49.63
C ASN A 205 -47.68 -34.13 -48.62
N GLU A 206 -47.14 -34.28 -47.41
CA GLU A 206 -47.77 -35.06 -46.35
C GLU A 206 -49.12 -34.48 -45.94
N LEU A 207 -49.21 -33.15 -45.81
CA LEU A 207 -50.46 -32.46 -45.51
C LEU A 207 -51.47 -32.60 -46.66
N LEU A 208 -51.03 -32.45 -47.91
CA LEU A 208 -51.89 -32.65 -49.08
C LEU A 208 -52.37 -34.10 -49.21
N ARG A 209 -51.51 -35.08 -48.90
CA ARG A 209 -51.88 -36.50 -48.86
C ARG A 209 -52.86 -36.80 -47.73
N SER A 210 -52.76 -36.11 -46.59
CA SER A 210 -53.75 -36.18 -45.51
C SER A 210 -55.09 -35.58 -45.93
N LEU A 211 -55.09 -34.41 -46.57
CA LEU A 211 -56.30 -33.71 -47.06
C LEU A 211 -57.04 -34.49 -48.16
N MET A 212 -56.29 -35.18 -49.04
CA MET A 212 -56.86 -36.02 -50.10
C MET A 212 -57.25 -37.43 -49.64
N GLY A 213 -57.14 -37.74 -48.34
CA GLY A 213 -57.49 -39.06 -47.78
C GLY A 213 -56.58 -40.20 -48.23
N LEU A 214 -55.39 -39.88 -48.76
CA LEU A 214 -54.40 -40.82 -49.30
C LEU A 214 -53.34 -41.22 -48.26
N SER A 215 -53.45 -40.74 -47.01
CA SER A 215 -52.65 -41.21 -45.87
C SER A 215 -53.05 -42.65 -45.56
N LYS A 216 -52.36 -43.60 -46.20
CA LYS A 216 -52.65 -45.03 -46.31
C LYS A 216 -53.46 -45.66 -45.16
N PHE A 217 -54.61 -46.21 -45.56
CA PHE A 217 -55.00 -47.56 -45.17
C PHE A 217 -53.80 -48.53 -45.31
N GLY A 218 -53.28 -48.97 -44.16
CA GLY A 218 -52.64 -50.27 -43.90
C GLY A 218 -51.29 -50.61 -44.57
N LYS A 219 -50.48 -51.53 -44.03
CA LYS A 219 -50.48 -52.32 -42.78
C LYS A 219 -49.22 -53.21 -42.85
N GLN A 220 -48.74 -53.65 -41.69
CA GLN A 220 -48.00 -54.90 -41.42
C GLN A 220 -46.63 -55.12 -42.05
#